data_AF-A0A1G9N4G2-F1
#
_entry.id   AF-A0A1G9N4G2-F1
#
_cell.length_a   1.000
_cell.length_b   1.000
_cell.length_c   1.000
_cell.angle_alpha   90.00
_cell.angle_beta   90.00
_cell.angle_gamma   90.00
#
_symmetry.space_group_name_H-M   'P 1'
#
loop_
_entity.id
_entity.type
_entity.pdbx_description
1 polymer ?
#
loop_
_entity_poly.entity_id
_entity_poly.type
_entity_poly.pdbx_seq_one_letter_code
_entity_poly.pdbx_strand_id
1 'polypeptide(L)'
;MSLAFMDSYTLWRRTPFPSGGSTPELKMTYADLAEADEYVTTVIRFVEQGIFRPSPADVLSYLDELTERIDRLRGSSAGKDLEVARAQHAYAALLALVYRQFLEAGARSGS
;
A
#
# COMPACT_ATOMS: atom_id res chain seq x y z
N MET A 1 0.05 14.47 -12.87
CA MET A 1 0.94 15.10 -11.87
C MET A 1 1.15 14.07 -10.78
N SER A 2 2.36 13.53 -10.64
CA SER A 2 2.65 12.55 -9.58
C SER A 2 2.94 13.31 -8.28
N LEU A 3 2.44 12.82 -7.15
CA LEU A 3 2.79 13.37 -5.83
C LEU A 3 4.31 13.26 -5.61
N ALA A 4 4.93 14.24 -4.92
CA ALA A 4 6.32 14.09 -4.50
C ALA A 4 6.43 13.02 -3.40
N PHE A 5 7.61 12.42 -3.22
CA PHE A 5 7.81 11.34 -2.25
C PHE A 5 7.33 11.69 -0.83
N MET A 6 7.72 12.87 -0.33
CA MET A 6 7.32 13.32 1.01
C MET A 6 5.82 13.59 1.13
N ASP A 7 5.15 13.98 0.04
CA ASP A 7 3.70 14.18 0.02
C ASP A 7 2.97 12.83 0.10
N SER A 8 3.41 11.85 -0.69
CA SER A 8 2.87 10.48 -0.65
C SER A 8 3.08 9.84 0.73
N TYR A 9 4.28 9.97 1.31
CA TYR A 9 4.59 9.49 2.65
C TYR A 9 3.68 10.15 3.70
N THR A 10 3.55 11.48 3.67
CA THR A 10 2.70 12.22 4.60
C THR A 10 1.23 11.82 4.46
N LEU A 11 0.76 11.62 3.22
CA LEU A 11 -0.58 11.14 2.95
C LEU A 11 -0.79 9.75 3.53
N TRP A 12 0.13 8.80 3.32
CA TRP A 12 0.05 7.46 3.90
C TRP A 12 0.00 7.51 5.43
N ARG A 13 0.88 8.26 6.09
CA ARG A 13 0.89 8.39 7.56
C ARG A 13 -0.39 8.99 8.14
N ARG A 14 -1.17 9.73 7.36
CA ARG A 14 -2.44 10.34 7.77
C ARG A 14 -3.67 9.57 7.32
N THR A 15 -3.50 8.61 6.40
CA THR A 15 -4.61 7.82 5.87
C THR A 15 -4.93 6.69 6.87
N PRO A 16 -6.16 6.59 7.38
CA PRO A 16 -6.52 5.48 8.26
C PRO A 16 -6.48 4.17 7.49
N PHE A 17 -6.04 3.10 8.15
CA PHE A 17 -6.07 1.76 7.58
C PHE A 17 -7.53 1.37 7.27
N PRO A 18 -7.84 0.81 6.09
CA PRO A 18 -9.22 0.54 5.67
C PRO A 18 -9.84 -0.62 6.45
N SER A 19 -11.18 -0.67 6.47
CA SER A 19 -11.92 -1.77 7.10
C SER A 19 -11.73 -3.10 6.35
N GLY A 20 -11.91 -4.22 7.06
CA GLY A 20 -11.91 -5.57 6.46
C GLY A 20 -13.24 -6.00 5.84
N GLY A 21 -14.29 -5.19 5.94
CA GLY A 21 -15.58 -5.50 5.33
C GLY A 21 -16.30 -6.67 5.98
N SER A 22 -17.40 -7.11 5.34
CA SER A 22 -18.27 -8.15 5.91
C SER A 22 -18.01 -9.55 5.35
N THR A 23 -17.55 -9.64 4.10
CA THR A 23 -17.34 -10.93 3.41
C THR A 23 -16.00 -11.58 3.76
N PRO A 24 -15.88 -12.91 3.67
CA PRO A 24 -14.60 -13.60 3.86
C PRO A 24 -13.49 -13.08 2.94
N GLU A 25 -13.82 -12.80 1.67
CA GLU A 25 -12.86 -12.37 0.66
C GLU A 25 -12.29 -10.99 1.00
N LEU A 26 -13.10 -10.05 1.49
CA LEU A 26 -12.65 -8.72 1.92
C LEU A 26 -11.80 -8.76 3.18
N LYS A 27 -12.05 -9.75 4.06
CA LYS A 27 -11.21 -9.99 5.24
C LYS A 27 -9.85 -10.58 4.86
N MET A 28 -9.81 -11.43 3.84
CA MET A 28 -8.55 -11.95 3.30
C MET A 28 -7.73 -10.83 2.66
N THR A 29 -8.34 -9.97 1.82
CA THR A 29 -7.63 -8.82 1.26
C THR A 29 -7.18 -7.82 2.31
N TYR A 30 -7.93 -7.67 3.42
CA TYR A 30 -7.49 -6.87 4.56
C TYR A 30 -6.25 -7.43 5.25
N ALA A 31 -6.19 -8.75 5.47
CA ALA A 31 -5.03 -9.39 6.08
C ALA A 31 -3.78 -9.21 5.20
N ASP A 32 -3.92 -9.46 3.90
CA ASP A 32 -2.83 -9.30 2.93
C ASP A 32 -2.41 -7.82 2.80
N LEU A 33 -3.35 -6.88 2.91
CA LEU A 33 -3.04 -5.45 2.95
C LEU A 33 -2.27 -5.06 4.22
N ALA A 34 -2.56 -5.70 5.36
CA ALA A 34 -1.84 -5.45 6.61
C ALA A 34 -0.40 -5.97 6.53
N GLU A 35 -0.20 -7.14 5.90
CA GLU A 35 1.13 -7.67 5.59
C GLU A 35 1.90 -6.72 4.65
N ALA A 36 1.25 -6.21 3.59
CA ALA A 36 1.88 -5.23 2.71
C ALA A 36 2.29 -3.95 3.46
N ASP A 37 1.43 -3.42 4.33
CA ASP A 37 1.71 -2.23 5.14
C ASP A 37 2.93 -2.46 6.05
N GLU A 38 3.04 -3.65 6.66
CA GLU A 38 4.20 -4.05 7.46
C GLU A 38 5.50 -4.00 6.64
N TYR A 39 5.51 -4.55 5.42
CA TYR A 39 6.69 -4.47 4.55
C TYR A 39 7.06 -3.01 4.19
N VAL A 40 6.06 -2.14 4.00
CA VAL A 40 6.25 -0.72 3.67
C VAL A 40 6.73 0.09 4.89
N THR A 41 6.63 -0.40 6.12
CA THR A 41 7.18 0.30 7.31
C THR A 41 8.69 0.59 7.23
N THR A 42 9.43 -0.13 6.37
CA THR A 42 10.83 0.18 6.05
C THR A 42 11.03 1.62 5.55
N VAL A 43 10.03 2.19 4.86
CA VAL A 43 10.02 3.59 4.40
C VAL A 43 10.07 4.58 5.57
N ILE A 44 9.45 4.24 6.72
CA ILE A 44 9.46 5.09 7.92
C ILE A 44 10.90 5.27 8.40
N ARG A 45 11.69 4.18 8.48
CA ARG A 45 13.09 4.25 8.89
C ARG A 45 13.93 5.07 7.92
N PHE A 46 13.65 5.00 6.63
CA PHE A 46 14.32 5.82 5.63
C PHE A 46 14.03 7.30 5.83
N VAL A 47 12.77 7.68 6.00
CA VAL A 47 12.38 9.09 6.19
C VAL A 47 12.87 9.65 7.53
N GLU A 48 12.73 8.87 8.61
CA GLU A 48 13.03 9.35 9.96
C GLU A 48 14.53 9.25 10.32
N GLN A 49 15.25 8.30 9.73
CA GLN A 49 16.62 7.96 10.14
C GLN A 49 17.62 7.93 8.97
N GLY A 50 17.17 8.12 7.72
CA GLY A 50 18.02 8.02 6.53
C GLY A 50 18.47 6.59 6.21
N ILE A 51 17.90 5.57 6.85
CA ILE A 51 18.33 4.18 6.69
C ILE A 51 17.62 3.56 5.49
N PHE A 52 18.34 3.38 4.38
CA PHE A 52 17.85 2.65 3.21
C PHE A 52 18.04 1.14 3.37
N ARG A 53 16.97 0.45 3.77
CA ARG A 53 16.92 -1.01 3.85
C ARG A 53 15.55 -1.51 3.40
N PRO A 54 15.36 -1.74 2.09
CA PRO A 54 14.12 -2.28 1.56
C PRO A 54 13.74 -3.63 2.18
N SER A 55 12.45 -3.94 2.15
CA SER A 55 11.97 -5.29 2.44
C SER A 55 12.63 -6.31 1.50
N PRO A 56 12.99 -7.51 1.97
CA PRO A 56 13.49 -8.58 1.10
C PRO A 56 12.39 -9.19 0.22
N ALA A 57 11.10 -8.95 0.53
CA ALA A 57 9.98 -9.37 -0.29
C ALA A 57 9.83 -8.47 -1.52
N ASP A 58 9.30 -9.01 -2.63
CA ASP A 58 8.91 -8.21 -3.79
C ASP A 58 7.57 -7.50 -3.53
N VAL A 59 7.65 -6.41 -2.76
CA VAL A 59 6.48 -5.66 -2.27
C VAL A 59 5.66 -5.07 -3.42
N LEU A 60 6.29 -4.65 -4.51
CA LEU A 60 5.57 -4.06 -5.64
C LEU A 60 4.74 -5.10 -6.38
N SER A 61 5.33 -6.26 -6.69
CA SER A 61 4.58 -7.36 -7.32
C SER A 61 3.46 -7.86 -6.41
N TYR A 62 3.71 -7.97 -5.10
CA TYR A 62 2.68 -8.35 -4.12
C TYR A 62 1.51 -7.35 -4.08
N LEU A 63 1.80 -6.04 -4.11
CA LEU A 63 0.77 -4.99 -4.13
C LEU A 63 -0.02 -4.96 -5.45
N ASP A 64 0.61 -5.24 -6.58
CA ASP A 64 -0.06 -5.33 -7.87
C ASP A 64 -1.05 -6.52 -7.89
N GLU A 65 -0.62 -7.71 -7.45
CA GLU A 65 -1.47 -8.90 -7.32
C GLU A 65 -2.66 -8.66 -6.36
N LEU A 66 -2.39 -8.01 -5.22
CA LEU A 66 -3.42 -7.64 -4.25
C LEU A 66 -4.44 -6.67 -4.85
N THR A 67 -3.98 -5.65 -5.58
CA THR A 67 -4.82 -4.65 -6.23
C THR A 67 -5.74 -5.30 -7.28
N GLU A 68 -5.21 -6.18 -8.12
CA GLU A 68 -6.02 -6.92 -9.11
C GLU A 68 -7.10 -7.78 -8.44
N ARG A 69 -6.77 -8.44 -7.32
CA ARG A 69 -7.74 -9.24 -6.59
C ARG A 69 -8.83 -8.37 -5.97
N ILE A 70 -8.49 -7.21 -5.41
CA ILE A 70 -9.48 -6.27 -4.90
C ILE A 70 -10.37 -5.76 -6.03
N ASP A 71 -9.83 -5.47 -7.22
CA ASP A 71 -10.63 -5.02 -8.37
C ASP A 71 -11.63 -6.08 -8.84
N ARG A 72 -11.25 -7.35 -8.84
CA ARG A 72 -12.20 -8.45 -9.09
C ARG A 72 -13.34 -8.46 -8.07
N LEU A 73 -13.04 -8.25 -6.79
CA LEU A 73 -14.07 -8.17 -5.73
C LEU A 73 -14.95 -6.93 -5.88
N ARG A 74 -14.40 -5.79 -6.29
CA ARG A 74 -15.19 -4.57 -6.57
C ARG A 74 -16.23 -4.81 -7.66
N GLY A 75 -15.89 -5.60 -8.68
CA GLY A 75 -16.80 -5.95 -9.77
C GLY A 75 -18.03 -6.75 -9.33
N SER A 76 -17.95 -7.49 -8.22
CA SER A 76 -19.04 -8.32 -7.68
C SER A 76 -19.66 -7.79 -6.38
N SER A 77 -19.10 -6.74 -5.77
CA SER A 77 -19.56 -6.16 -4.50
C SER A 77 -20.62 -5.08 -4.68
N ALA A 78 -21.46 -4.89 -3.66
CA ALA A 78 -22.45 -3.82 -3.61
C ALA A 78 -22.51 -3.15 -2.23
N GLY A 79 -23.08 -1.94 -2.19
CA GLY A 79 -23.32 -1.22 -0.94
C GLY A 79 -22.03 -0.98 -0.15
N LYS A 80 -22.05 -1.33 1.15
CA LYS A 80 -20.92 -1.09 2.07
C LYS A 80 -19.67 -1.86 1.68
N ASP A 81 -19.80 -3.07 1.15
CA ASP A 81 -18.65 -3.88 0.76
C ASP A 81 -17.95 -3.31 -0.47
N LEU A 82 -18.69 -2.67 -1.39
CA LEU A 82 -18.09 -1.93 -2.51
C LEU A 82 -17.24 -0.74 -2.02
N GLU A 83 -17.73 0.00 -1.01
CA GLU A 83 -16.98 1.10 -0.42
C GLU A 83 -15.72 0.61 0.32
N VAL A 84 -15.80 -0.51 1.02
CA VAL A 84 -14.64 -1.16 1.63
C VAL A 84 -13.62 -1.57 0.57
N ALA A 85 -14.05 -2.24 -0.49
CA ALA A 85 -13.17 -2.68 -1.56
C ALA A 85 -12.50 -1.49 -2.27
N ARG A 86 -13.21 -0.37 -2.46
CA ARG A 86 -12.63 0.89 -2.96
C ARG A 86 -11.58 1.46 -2.01
N ALA A 87 -11.85 1.46 -0.71
CA ALA A 87 -10.90 1.96 0.30
C ALA A 87 -9.63 1.09 0.37
N GLN A 88 -9.77 -0.24 0.34
CA GLN A 88 -8.64 -1.16 0.29
C GLN A 88 -7.81 -0.98 -0.98
N HIS A 89 -8.45 -0.84 -2.16
CA HIS A 89 -7.76 -0.54 -3.41
C HIS A 89 -6.97 0.78 -3.33
N ALA A 90 -7.60 1.85 -2.84
CA ALA A 90 -6.95 3.15 -2.71
C ALA A 90 -5.74 3.10 -1.77
N TYR A 91 -5.84 2.35 -0.67
CA TYR A 91 -4.74 2.16 0.26
C TYR A 91 -3.60 1.33 -0.35
N ALA A 92 -3.90 0.23 -1.05
CA ALA A 92 -2.90 -0.58 -1.77
C ALA A 92 -2.14 0.26 -2.82
N ALA A 93 -2.86 1.07 -3.59
CA ALA A 93 -2.25 1.97 -4.58
C ALA A 93 -1.36 3.03 -3.92
N LEU A 94 -1.74 3.55 -2.75
CA LEU A 94 -0.93 4.49 -1.98
C LEU A 94 0.35 3.84 -1.46
N LEU A 95 0.27 2.61 -0.93
CA LEU A 95 1.44 1.83 -0.53
C LEU A 95 2.40 1.61 -1.71
N ALA A 96 1.87 1.23 -2.88
CA ALA A 96 2.68 0.97 -4.07
C ALA A 96 3.40 2.24 -4.55
N LEU A 97 2.69 3.39 -4.54
CA LEU A 97 3.27 4.68 -4.87
C LEU A 97 4.40 5.06 -3.91
N VAL A 98 4.15 4.99 -2.60
CA VAL A 98 5.13 5.33 -1.56
C VAL A 98 6.36 4.44 -1.66
N TYR A 99 6.16 3.13 -1.79
CA TYR A 99 7.25 2.17 -1.83
C TYR A 99 8.10 2.32 -3.09
N ARG A 100 7.47 2.52 -4.25
CA ARG A 100 8.19 2.80 -5.51
C ARG A 100 9.08 4.04 -5.39
N GLN A 101 8.53 5.13 -4.85
CA GLN A 101 9.27 6.38 -4.65
C GLN A 101 10.41 6.23 -3.64
N PHE A 102 10.22 5.43 -2.59
CA PHE A 102 11.28 5.05 -1.65
C PHE A 102 12.42 4.31 -2.34
N LEU A 103 12.14 3.32 -3.18
CA LEU A 103 13.16 2.59 -3.94
C LEU A 103 13.93 3.53 -4.88
N GLU A 104 13.22 4.41 -5.59
CA GLU A 104 13.84 5.42 -6.46
C GLU A 104 14.73 6.39 -5.68
N ALA A 105 14.31 6.85 -4.50
CA ALA A 105 15.09 7.75 -3.66
C ALA A 105 16.37 7.07 -3.12
N GLY A 106 16.26 5.81 -2.71
CA GLY A 106 17.41 5.01 -2.28
C GLY A 106 18.42 4.75 -3.37
N ALA A 107 17.96 4.42 -4.59
CA ALA A 107 18.84 4.20 -5.74
C ALA A 107 19.68 5.44 -6.11
N ARG A 108 19.14 6.65 -5.89
CA ARG A 108 19.86 7.93 -6.11
C ARG A 108 20.83 8.29 -4.98
N SER A 109 20.64 7.71 -3.78
CA SER A 109 21.46 8.00 -2.60
C SER A 109 22.67 7.07 -2.48
N GLY A 110 22.69 5.98 -3.26
CA GLY A 110 23.76 4.99 -3.31
C GLY A 110 24.75 5.12 -4.48
N SER A 111 24.65 6.19 -5.28
CA SER A 111 25.60 6.56 -6.34
C SER A 111 26.57 7.64 -5.90
#